data_AF-Q63JV7-F1
#
_entry.id   AF-Q63JV7-F1
#
_cell.length_a   1.000
_cell.length_b   1.000
_cell.length_c   1.000
_cell.angle_alpha   90.00
_cell.angle_beta   90.00
_cell.angle_gamma   90.00
#
_symmetry.space_group_name_H-M   'P 1'
#
loop_
_entity.id
_entity.type
_entity.pdbx_description
1 polymer ?
#
loop_
_entity_poly.entity_id
_entity_poly.type
_entity_poly.pdbx_seq_one_letter_code
_entity_poly.pdbx_strand_id
1 'polypeptide(L)'
;MAIQSCNQAALRTLLSVFSAGLRAGAHADLDELLLALRILQPRNAAPELCDVRLRIGRRDWLGALHILRTLEEQERGTPLCAALQSWCLYALQDDDWRRYAQTVLLTGDHASTVLVGRFLKVDELVALGAAGHDDDVATRIAQLLRLDRYQWARHAHASGIA
;
A
#
# COMPACT_ATOMS: atom_id res chain seq x y z
N MET A 1 -12.47 -33.79 7.06
CA MET A 1 -11.96 -33.69 5.67
C MET A 1 -10.68 -32.86 5.72
N ALA A 2 -9.53 -33.41 5.33
CA ALA A 2 -8.31 -32.63 5.21
C ALA A 2 -8.40 -31.77 3.94
N ILE A 3 -8.47 -30.45 4.10
CA ILE A 3 -8.47 -29.54 2.96
C ILE A 3 -7.04 -29.48 2.45
N GLN A 4 -6.82 -29.97 1.23
CA GLN A 4 -5.50 -29.90 0.60
C GLN A 4 -5.17 -28.43 0.27
N SER A 5 -3.92 -28.04 0.53
CA SER A 5 -3.43 -26.71 0.18
C SER A 5 -3.60 -26.47 -1.31
N CYS A 6 -4.14 -25.30 -1.67
CA CYS A 6 -4.30 -24.91 -3.06
C CYS A 6 -2.92 -24.82 -3.75
N ASN A 7 -2.81 -25.29 -5.00
CA ASN A 7 -1.57 -25.13 -5.75
C ASN A 7 -1.34 -23.65 -6.15
N GLN A 8 -0.13 -23.32 -6.57
CA GLN A 8 0.24 -21.92 -6.85
C GLN A 8 -0.54 -21.31 -8.03
N ALA A 9 -0.94 -22.11 -9.02
CA ALA A 9 -1.71 -21.63 -10.16
C ALA A 9 -3.15 -21.23 -9.77
N ALA A 10 -3.81 -22.07 -8.97
CA ALA A 10 -5.12 -21.78 -8.44
C ALA A 10 -5.08 -20.58 -7.47
N LEU A 11 -4.03 -20.45 -6.64
CA LEU A 11 -3.87 -19.29 -5.77
C LEU A 11 -3.78 -17.99 -6.57
N ARG A 12 -2.93 -17.95 -7.62
CA ARG A 12 -2.82 -16.78 -8.51
C ARG A 12 -4.16 -16.42 -9.16
N THR A 13 -4.93 -17.42 -9.57
CA THR A 13 -6.26 -17.22 -10.16
C THR A 13 -7.22 -16.58 -9.15
N LEU A 14 -7.29 -17.10 -7.93
CA LEU A 14 -8.15 -16.55 -6.87
C LEU A 14 -7.75 -15.12 -6.49
N LEU A 15 -6.44 -14.82 -6.41
CA LEU A 15 -5.94 -13.46 -6.14
C LEU A 15 -6.27 -12.47 -7.28
N SER A 16 -6.29 -12.95 -8.52
CA SER A 16 -6.73 -12.16 -9.68
C SER A 16 -8.22 -11.84 -9.59
N VAL A 17 -9.06 -12.84 -9.29
CA VAL A 17 -10.50 -12.67 -9.04
C VAL A 17 -10.75 -11.68 -7.90
N PHE A 18 -10.04 -11.84 -6.77
CA PHE A 18 -10.12 -10.92 -5.64
C PHE A 18 -9.80 -9.49 -6.07
N SER A 19 -8.72 -9.29 -6.83
CA SER A 19 -8.29 -7.98 -7.30
C SER A 19 -9.31 -7.35 -8.27
N ALA A 20 -9.98 -8.16 -9.10
CA ALA A 20 -11.05 -7.69 -9.97
C ALA A 20 -12.30 -7.28 -9.20
N GLY A 21 -12.75 -8.11 -8.25
CA GLY A 21 -13.89 -7.79 -7.38
C GLY A 21 -13.65 -6.53 -6.55
N LEU A 22 -12.40 -6.31 -6.08
CA LEU A 22 -12.07 -5.11 -5.33
C LEU A 22 -12.24 -3.84 -6.18
N ARG A 23 -11.85 -3.87 -7.46
CA ARG A 23 -12.08 -2.75 -8.38
C ARG A 23 -13.55 -2.54 -8.71
N ALA A 24 -14.36 -3.59 -8.66
CA ALA A 24 -15.80 -3.53 -8.88
C ALA A 24 -16.60 -3.12 -7.63
N GLY A 25 -15.95 -2.92 -6.47
CA GLY A 25 -16.63 -2.60 -5.21
C GLY A 25 -17.44 -3.76 -4.62
N ALA A 26 -17.18 -5.00 -5.04
CA ALA A 26 -17.89 -6.21 -4.61
C ALA A 26 -17.49 -6.67 -3.19
N HIS A 27 -17.54 -5.77 -2.21
CA HIS A 27 -16.92 -5.98 -0.91
C HIS A 27 -17.46 -7.19 -0.14
N ALA A 28 -18.76 -7.48 -0.22
CA ALA A 28 -19.38 -8.60 0.49
C ALA A 28 -18.88 -9.96 -0.07
N ASP A 29 -18.87 -10.12 -1.39
CA ASP A 29 -18.39 -11.35 -2.05
C ASP A 29 -16.91 -11.60 -1.77
N LEU A 30 -16.13 -10.54 -1.55
CA LEU A 30 -14.71 -10.64 -1.23
C LEU A 30 -14.43 -11.11 0.20
N ASP A 31 -15.34 -10.88 1.17
CA ASP A 31 -15.18 -11.42 2.52
C ASP A 31 -15.25 -12.95 2.50
N GLU A 32 -16.19 -13.53 1.74
CA GLU A 32 -16.32 -14.98 1.59
C GLU A 32 -15.11 -15.59 0.89
N LEU A 33 -14.64 -14.96 -0.19
CA LEU A 33 -13.43 -15.39 -0.89
C LEU A 33 -12.19 -15.32 0.01
N LEU A 34 -12.09 -14.30 0.86
CA LEU A 34 -10.99 -14.14 1.81
C LEU A 34 -10.98 -15.26 2.87
N LEU A 35 -12.14 -15.65 3.39
CA LEU A 35 -12.26 -16.79 4.30
C LEU A 35 -11.79 -18.08 3.63
N ALA A 36 -12.21 -18.33 2.39
CA ALA A 36 -11.76 -19.48 1.62
C ALA A 36 -10.23 -19.48 1.41
N LEU A 37 -9.64 -18.32 1.09
CA LEU A 37 -8.19 -18.17 0.91
C LEU A 37 -7.40 -18.51 2.19
N ARG A 38 -7.89 -18.09 3.37
CA ARG A 38 -7.25 -18.42 4.67
C ARG A 38 -7.24 -19.91 4.95
N ILE A 39 -8.32 -20.61 4.60
CA ILE A 39 -8.42 -22.06 4.76
C ILE A 39 -7.48 -22.78 3.78
N LEU A 40 -7.42 -22.33 2.53
CA LEU A 40 -6.61 -22.95 1.49
C LEU A 40 -5.11 -22.66 1.61
N GLN A 41 -4.73 -21.56 2.29
CA GLN A 41 -3.35 -21.05 2.38
C GLN A 41 -3.00 -20.53 3.78
N PRO A 42 -3.08 -21.35 4.85
CA PRO A 42 -3.00 -20.88 6.23
C PRO A 42 -1.64 -20.30 6.65
N ARG A 43 -0.59 -20.48 5.84
CA ARG A 43 0.77 -19.96 6.09
C ARG A 43 1.22 -18.92 5.08
N ASN A 44 0.37 -18.58 4.11
CA ASN A 44 0.68 -17.58 3.10
C ASN A 44 0.29 -16.19 3.64
N ALA A 45 0.97 -15.12 3.23
CA ALA A 45 0.65 -13.74 3.64
C ALA A 45 -0.36 -13.06 2.70
N ALA A 46 -0.65 -13.69 1.56
CA ALA A 46 -1.55 -13.17 0.55
C ALA A 46 -3.00 -12.96 1.06
N PRO A 47 -3.57 -13.84 1.91
CA PRO A 47 -4.88 -13.57 2.50
C PRO A 47 -4.89 -12.31 3.37
N GLU A 48 -3.87 -12.08 4.20
CA GLU A 48 -3.75 -10.89 5.04
C GLU A 48 -3.61 -9.63 4.17
N LEU A 49 -2.83 -9.68 3.09
CA LEU A 49 -2.76 -8.58 2.12
C LEU A 49 -4.08 -8.32 1.40
N CYS A 50 -4.89 -9.37 1.16
CA CYS A 50 -6.24 -9.21 0.62
C CYS A 50 -7.15 -8.49 1.62
N ASP A 51 -7.12 -8.87 2.91
CA ASP A 51 -7.86 -8.20 3.98
C ASP A 51 -7.47 -6.71 4.09
N VAL A 52 -6.17 -6.40 4.11
CA VAL A 52 -5.66 -5.02 4.10
C VAL A 52 -6.26 -4.21 2.95
N ARG A 53 -6.21 -4.75 1.73
CA ARG A 53 -6.74 -4.06 0.54
C ARG A 53 -8.25 -3.88 0.60
N LEU A 54 -8.97 -4.83 1.19
CA LEU A 54 -10.42 -4.73 1.38
C LEU A 54 -10.78 -3.64 2.39
N ARG A 55 -10.07 -3.57 3.52
CA ARG A 55 -10.21 -2.53 4.54
C ARG A 55 -9.91 -1.15 4.01
N ILE A 56 -8.82 -1.00 3.23
CA ILE A 56 -8.51 0.24 2.51
C ILE A 56 -9.66 0.64 1.58
N GLY A 57 -10.21 -0.31 0.81
CA GLY A 57 -11.39 -0.05 -0.04
C GLY A 57 -12.61 0.44 0.75
N ARG A 58 -12.77 -0.02 1.99
CA ARG A 58 -13.81 0.40 2.93
C ARG A 58 -13.45 1.64 3.77
N ARG A 59 -12.28 2.24 3.54
CA ARG A 59 -11.70 3.34 4.34
C ARG A 59 -11.47 3.00 5.82
N ASP A 60 -11.35 1.72 6.16
CA ASP A 60 -10.90 1.24 7.47
C ASP A 60 -9.36 1.27 7.53
N TRP A 61 -8.80 2.48 7.60
CA TRP A 61 -7.36 2.71 7.56
C TRP A 61 -6.64 2.16 8.80
N LEU A 62 -7.27 2.28 9.98
CA LEU A 62 -6.70 1.79 11.23
C LEU A 62 -6.67 0.26 11.27
N GLY A 63 -7.75 -0.40 10.86
CA GLY A 63 -7.78 -1.86 10.76
C GLY A 63 -6.77 -2.41 9.75
N ALA A 64 -6.62 -1.74 8.60
CA ALA A 64 -5.59 -2.07 7.62
C ALA A 64 -4.17 -1.92 8.19
N LEU A 65 -3.89 -0.80 8.86
CA LEU A 65 -2.58 -0.50 9.44
C LEU A 65 -2.20 -1.50 10.56
N HIS A 66 -3.18 -1.95 11.35
CA HIS A 66 -2.96 -2.97 12.38
C HIS A 66 -2.44 -4.29 11.77
N ILE A 67 -3.09 -4.79 10.72
CA ILE A 67 -2.67 -6.02 10.03
C ILE A 67 -1.27 -5.84 9.42
N LEU A 68 -1.01 -4.70 8.80
CA LEU A 68 0.29 -4.41 8.18
C LEU A 68 1.44 -4.39 9.21
N ARG A 69 1.23 -3.79 10.38
CA ARG A 69 2.21 -3.81 11.48
C ARG A 69 2.45 -5.22 11.99
N THR A 70 1.41 -6.04 12.11
CA THR A 70 1.57 -7.46 12.47
C THR A 70 2.39 -8.24 11.42
N LEU A 71 2.20 -7.98 10.13
CA LEU A 71 3.02 -8.59 9.08
C LEU A 71 4.48 -8.13 9.15
N GLU A 72 4.73 -6.86 9.46
CA GLU A 72 6.07 -6.30 9.66
C GLU A 72 6.77 -6.92 10.88
N GLU A 73 6.09 -7.00 12.02
CA GLU A 73 6.58 -7.63 13.27
C GLU A 73 6.91 -9.11 13.09
N GLN A 74 6.19 -9.81 12.21
CA GLN A 74 6.44 -11.20 11.86
C GLN A 74 7.56 -11.39 10.82
N GLU A 75 8.25 -10.33 10.40
CA GLU A 75 9.24 -10.32 9.33
C GLU A 75 8.67 -10.83 7.97
N ARG A 76 7.35 -10.69 7.78
CA ARG A 76 6.62 -11.04 6.54
C ARG A 76 6.28 -9.81 5.71
N GLY A 77 6.91 -8.67 6.04
CA GLY A 77 6.79 -7.42 5.31
C GLY A 77 7.35 -7.54 3.88
N THR A 78 6.66 -6.91 2.94
CA THR A 78 7.10 -6.76 1.54
C THR A 78 7.15 -5.27 1.19
N PRO A 79 7.81 -4.86 0.09
CA PRO A 79 7.72 -3.48 -0.39
C PRO A 79 6.28 -3.00 -0.55
N LEU A 80 5.38 -3.91 -0.95
CA LEU A 80 3.95 -3.63 -1.04
C LEU A 80 3.32 -3.35 0.33
N CYS A 81 3.72 -4.07 1.39
CA CYS A 81 3.29 -3.76 2.76
C CYS A 81 3.69 -2.33 3.14
N ALA A 82 4.94 -1.93 2.90
CA ALA A 82 5.42 -0.59 3.20
C ALA A 82 4.65 0.48 2.40
N ALA A 83 4.34 0.22 1.13
CA ALA A 83 3.54 1.14 0.31
C ALA A 83 2.10 1.29 0.83
N LEU A 84 1.47 0.19 1.27
CA LEU A 84 0.14 0.20 1.87
C LEU A 84 0.15 0.87 3.27
N GLN A 85 1.19 0.69 4.07
CA GLN A 85 1.39 1.40 5.35
C GLN A 85 1.50 2.89 5.11
N SER A 86 2.33 3.29 4.14
CA SER A 86 2.47 4.69 3.72
C SER A 86 1.11 5.27 3.32
N TRP A 87 0.32 4.56 2.51
CA TRP A 87 -1.00 5.02 2.11
C TRP A 87 -1.96 5.17 3.30
N CYS A 88 -2.01 4.19 4.21
CA CYS A 88 -2.87 4.26 5.39
C CYS A 88 -2.51 5.46 6.28
N LEU A 89 -1.22 5.67 6.56
CA LEU A 89 -0.73 6.80 7.35
C LEU A 89 -1.03 8.14 6.66
N TYR A 90 -0.86 8.23 5.34
CA TYR A 90 -1.20 9.42 4.58
C TYR A 90 -2.70 9.77 4.70
N ALA A 91 -3.58 8.75 4.57
CA ALA A 91 -5.02 8.94 4.72
C ALA A 91 -5.43 9.35 6.15
N LEU A 92 -4.64 8.94 7.15
CA LEU A 92 -4.80 9.31 8.56
C LEU A 92 -4.12 10.64 8.92
N GLN A 93 -3.47 11.33 7.96
CA GLN A 93 -2.68 12.54 8.17
C GLN A 93 -1.53 12.36 9.17
N ASP A 94 -0.98 11.15 9.26
CA ASP A 94 0.17 10.81 10.10
C ASP A 94 1.46 10.94 9.29
N ASP A 95 2.32 11.89 9.67
CA ASP A 95 3.55 12.26 8.96
C ASP A 95 4.55 11.11 8.75
N ASP A 96 4.45 10.03 9.53
CA ASP A 96 5.26 8.80 9.34
C ASP A 96 5.04 8.15 7.98
N TRP A 97 3.96 8.50 7.26
CA TRP A 97 3.73 8.05 5.89
C TRP A 97 4.95 8.28 4.98
N ARG A 98 5.69 9.38 5.20
CA ARG A 98 6.87 9.76 4.41
C ARG A 98 8.03 8.80 4.60
N ARG A 99 8.22 8.29 5.83
CA ARG A 99 9.27 7.31 6.13
C ARG A 99 9.02 6.04 5.34
N TYR A 100 7.78 5.53 5.34
CA TYR A 100 7.42 4.34 4.57
C TYR A 100 7.52 4.57 3.05
N ALA A 101 7.12 5.75 2.55
CA ALA A 101 7.30 6.11 1.13
C ALA A 101 8.79 6.10 0.73
N GLN A 102 9.68 6.62 1.58
CA GLN A 102 11.13 6.57 1.34
C GLN A 102 11.66 5.13 1.33
N THR A 103 11.22 4.30 2.28
CA THR A 103 11.55 2.87 2.29
C THR A 103 11.17 2.20 0.98
N VAL A 104 9.97 2.46 0.45
CA VAL A 104 9.52 1.91 -0.84
C VAL A 104 10.46 2.32 -1.97
N LEU A 105 10.81 3.61 -2.07
CA LEU A 105 11.74 4.08 -3.10
C LEU A 105 13.11 3.39 -3.02
N LEU A 106 13.62 3.17 -1.81
CA LEU A 106 14.89 2.49 -1.59
C LEU A 106 14.87 1.01 -2.00
N THR A 107 13.70 0.36 -2.00
CA THR A 107 13.58 -1.04 -2.46
C THR A 107 13.73 -1.20 -3.97
N GLY A 108 13.44 -0.15 -4.75
CA GLY A 108 13.38 -0.22 -6.21
C GLY A 108 12.19 -1.03 -6.77
N ASP A 109 11.24 -1.45 -5.92
CA ASP A 109 10.06 -2.18 -6.38
C ASP A 109 9.10 -1.25 -7.14
N HIS A 110 8.99 -1.48 -8.44
CA HIS A 110 8.23 -0.63 -9.34
C HIS A 110 6.73 -0.60 -8.98
N ALA A 111 6.11 -1.75 -8.71
CA ALA A 111 4.69 -1.83 -8.40
C ALA A 111 4.32 -1.07 -7.11
N SER A 112 5.15 -1.19 -6.08
CA SER A 112 4.99 -0.47 -4.82
C SER A 112 5.24 1.03 -4.99
N THR A 113 6.21 1.41 -5.82
CA THR A 113 6.49 2.81 -6.15
C THR A 113 5.32 3.46 -6.88
N VAL A 114 4.72 2.78 -7.86
CA VAL A 114 3.51 3.24 -8.55
C VAL A 114 2.34 3.41 -7.58
N LEU A 115 2.19 2.52 -6.60
CA LEU A 115 1.15 2.67 -5.57
C LEU A 115 1.34 3.95 -4.76
N VAL A 116 2.58 4.25 -4.36
CA VAL A 116 2.91 5.50 -3.66
C VAL A 116 2.59 6.71 -4.53
N GLY A 117 3.00 6.69 -5.80
CA GLY A 117 2.71 7.76 -6.75
C GLY A 117 1.20 8.02 -6.91
N ARG A 118 0.40 6.95 -6.94
CA ARG A 118 -1.05 7.05 -7.10
C ARG A 118 -1.73 7.82 -5.97
N PHE A 119 -1.48 7.49 -4.70
CA PHE A 119 -2.17 8.19 -3.61
C PHE A 119 -1.62 9.61 -3.39
N LEU A 120 -0.38 9.87 -3.81
CA LEU A 120 0.19 11.22 -3.86
C LEU A 120 -0.25 12.01 -5.09
N LYS A 121 -1.08 11.43 -5.98
CA LYS A 121 -1.57 12.07 -7.21
C LYS A 121 -0.42 12.57 -8.10
N VAL A 122 0.66 11.80 -8.18
CA VAL A 122 1.82 12.11 -9.02
C VAL A 122 1.41 12.23 -10.49
N ASP A 123 0.49 11.39 -10.97
CA ASP A 123 -0.01 11.46 -12.34
C ASP A 123 -0.73 12.78 -12.65
N GLU A 124 -1.45 13.36 -11.68
CA GLU A 124 -2.08 14.68 -11.83
C GLU A 124 -1.01 15.78 -11.94
N LEU A 125 0.09 15.64 -11.19
CA LEU A 125 1.24 16.57 -11.25
C LEU A 125 2.03 16.43 -12.56
N VAL A 126 2.13 15.23 -13.13
CA VAL A 126 2.78 14.96 -14.43
C VAL A 126 1.90 15.45 -15.58
N ALA A 127 0.58 15.30 -15.50
CA ALA A 127 -0.36 15.84 -16.48
C ALA A 127 -0.32 17.38 -16.55
N LEU A 128 -0.06 18.05 -15.43
CA LEU A 128 0.14 19.51 -15.37
C LEU A 128 1.52 19.96 -15.87
N GLY A 129 2.44 19.03 -16.13
CA GLY A 129 3.83 19.28 -16.55
C GLY A 129 4.33 18.26 -17.56
N ALA A 130 3.68 18.17 -18.73
CA ALA A 130 4.13 17.53 -19.97
C ALA A 130 5.23 16.42 -19.87
N ALA A 131 4.77 15.21 -19.53
CA ALA A 131 5.26 13.86 -19.88
C ALA A 131 6.74 13.46 -19.66
N GLY A 132 6.93 12.45 -18.79
CA GLY A 132 8.08 11.54 -18.75
C GLY A 132 7.66 10.15 -18.25
N HIS A 133 8.29 9.10 -18.81
CA HIS A 133 8.11 7.65 -18.61
C HIS A 133 8.21 7.17 -17.13
N ASP A 134 7.92 5.90 -16.82
CA ASP A 134 7.91 5.28 -15.47
C ASP A 134 9.08 5.67 -14.51
N ASP A 135 10.26 6.00 -15.04
CA ASP A 135 11.41 6.56 -14.29
C ASP A 135 11.13 7.95 -13.65
N ASP A 136 10.10 8.65 -14.11
CA ASP A 136 9.64 9.93 -13.60
C ASP A 136 8.88 9.78 -12.27
N VAL A 137 8.15 8.67 -12.07
CA VAL A 137 7.30 8.51 -10.87
C VAL A 137 8.15 8.48 -9.60
N ALA A 138 9.21 7.67 -9.57
CA ALA A 138 10.12 7.59 -8.43
C ALA A 138 10.82 8.95 -8.17
N THR A 139 11.27 9.60 -9.24
CA THR A 139 11.92 10.92 -9.19
C THR A 139 10.97 11.98 -8.63
N ARG A 140 9.72 11.97 -9.07
CA ARG A 140 8.70 12.93 -8.65
C ARG A 140 8.27 12.71 -7.20
N ILE A 141 8.10 11.47 -6.76
CA ILE A 141 7.88 11.15 -5.34
C ILE A 141 9.07 11.65 -4.51
N ALA A 142 10.31 11.40 -4.94
CA ALA A 142 11.50 11.87 -4.24
C ALA A 142 11.56 13.41 -4.13
N GLN A 143 11.16 14.13 -5.18
CA GLN A 143 11.04 15.59 -5.15
C GLN A 143 9.99 16.06 -4.14
N LEU A 144 8.79 15.46 -4.13
CA LEU A 144 7.73 15.79 -3.17
C LEU A 144 8.19 15.59 -1.72
N LEU A 145 8.82 14.45 -1.44
CA LEU A 145 9.35 14.14 -0.11
C LEU A 145 10.43 15.14 0.35
N ARG A 146 11.21 15.70 -0.58
CA ARG A 146 12.19 16.77 -0.28
C ARG A 146 11.51 18.11 -0.02
N LEU A 147 10.52 18.50 -0.83
CA LEU A 147 9.79 19.76 -0.68
C LEU A 147 9.05 19.85 0.67
N ASP A 148 8.44 18.76 1.10
CA ASP A 148 7.75 18.69 2.40
C ASP A 148 8.71 18.87 3.58
N ARG A 149 9.93 18.31 3.50
CA ARG A 149 10.96 18.53 4.53
C ARG A 149 11.29 20.02 4.69
N TYR A 150 11.30 20.77 3.59
CA TYR A 150 11.49 22.22 3.61
C TYR A 150 10.25 22.98 4.12
N GLN A 151 9.04 22.47 3.91
CA GLN A 151 7.83 23.06 4.49
C GLN A 151 7.78 22.84 6.01
N TRP A 152 8.07 21.65 6.50
CA TRP A 152 8.21 21.36 7.93
C TRP A 152 9.28 22.23 8.58
N ALA A 153 10.48 22.33 8.01
CA ALA A 153 11.55 23.17 8.56
C ALA A 153 11.13 24.65 8.64
N ARG A 154 10.38 25.15 7.65
CA ARG A 154 9.81 26.51 7.69
C ARG A 154 8.75 26.67 8.76
N HIS A 155 7.86 25.69 8.94
CA HIS A 155 6.83 25.74 10.00
C HIS A 155 7.43 25.61 11.41
N ALA A 156 8.43 24.76 11.61
CA ALA A 156 9.15 24.63 12.87
C ALA A 156 9.89 25.93 13.25
N HIS A 157 10.59 26.53 12.27
CA HIS A 157 11.29 27.80 12.47
C HIS A 157 10.33 28.99 12.66
N ALA A 158 9.14 28.96 12.05
CA ALA A 158 8.10 29.98 12.25
C ALA A 158 7.34 29.81 13.58
N SER A 159 7.29 28.59 14.13
CA SER A 159 6.61 28.29 15.40
C SER A 159 7.53 28.44 16.62
N GLY A 160 8.81 28.79 16.43
CA GLY A 160 9.76 29.06 17.51
C GLY A 160 10.11 27.83 18.37
N ILE A 161 9.94 26.62 17.83
CA ILE A 161 10.39 25.38 18.48
C ILE A 161 11.70 24.98 17.80
N ALA A 162 12.81 25.34 18.44
CA ALA A 162 14.15 24.85 18.15
C ALA A 162 14.66 24.06 19.36
#